data_AF-A0A9Q0FWB9-F1
#
_entry.id   AF-A0A9Q0FWB9-F1
#
_cell.length_a   1.000
_cell.length_b   1.000
_cell.length_c   1.000
_cell.angle_alpha   90.00
_cell.angle_beta   90.00
_cell.angle_gamma   90.00
#
_symmetry.space_group_name_H-M   'P 1'
#
loop_
_entity.id
_entity.type
_entity.pdbx_description
1 polymer ?
#
loop_
_entity_poly.entity_id
_entity_poly.type
_entity_poly.pdbx_seq_one_letter_code
_entity_poly.pdbx_strand_id
1 'polypeptide(L)'
;MARLGTKTDREMNDEKAFIRNGSILLEKLVAFSNGRCYPIHNFSAEDIERATNNFDGQLLTKEDGYFNLYKGFSQDRPIMVKKFVGEYFEERLA
;
A
#
# COMPACT_ATOMS: atom_id res chain seq x y z
N MET A 1 -5.43 -2.91 36.40
CA MET A 1 -6.40 -2.91 35.29
C MET A 1 -5.91 -1.95 34.23
N ALA A 2 -5.27 -2.43 33.16
CA ALA A 2 -4.91 -1.58 32.03
C ALA A 2 -6.19 -1.17 31.31
N ARG A 3 -6.42 0.14 31.14
CA ARG A 3 -7.51 0.64 30.31
C ARG A 3 -7.18 0.30 28.85
N LEU A 4 -7.96 -0.56 28.21
CA LEU A 4 -7.97 -0.69 26.76
C LEU A 4 -8.46 0.64 26.21
N GLY A 5 -7.55 1.46 25.68
CA GLY A 5 -7.90 2.66 24.93
C GLY A 5 -8.70 2.26 23.69
N THR A 6 -9.76 3.01 23.39
CA THR A 6 -10.52 2.85 22.16
C THR A 6 -9.65 3.22 20.96
N LYS A 7 -9.67 2.38 19.91
CA LYS A 7 -8.99 2.67 18.63
C LYS A 7 -9.49 3.98 18.03
N THR A 8 -8.60 4.72 17.38
CA THR A 8 -8.94 5.92 16.62
C THR A 8 -9.66 5.57 15.32
N ASP A 9 -10.38 6.53 14.74
CA ASP A 9 -11.06 6.35 13.45
C ASP A 9 -10.08 5.99 12.32
N ARG A 10 -8.87 6.55 12.36
CA ARG A 10 -7.80 6.24 11.41
C ARG A 10 -7.38 4.77 11.51
N GLU A 11 -7.07 4.30 12.71
CA GLU A 11 -6.66 2.90 12.94
C GLU A 11 -7.74 1.92 12.50
N MET A 12 -9.01 2.24 12.75
CA MET A 12 -10.12 1.42 12.28
C MET A 12 -10.24 1.40 10.75
N ASN A 13 -10.01 2.54 10.08
CA ASN A 13 -10.05 2.61 8.62
C ASN A 13 -8.90 1.85 7.97
N ASP A 14 -7.69 1.94 8.54
CA ASP A 14 -6.51 1.22 8.08
C ASP A 14 -6.69 -0.29 8.23
N GLU A 15 -7.27 -0.75 9.35
CA GLU A 15 -7.62 -2.15 9.57
C GLU A 15 -8.65 -2.66 8.55
N LYS A 16 -9.70 -1.87 8.29
CA LYS A 16 -10.69 -2.19 7.25
C LYS A 16 -10.06 -2.30 5.86
N ALA A 17 -9.17 -1.36 5.52
CA ALA A 17 -8.46 -1.36 4.25
C ALA A 17 -7.53 -2.57 4.12
N PHE A 18 -6.81 -2.93 5.18
CA PHE A 18 -5.94 -4.10 5.21
C PHE A 18 -6.72 -5.39 4.95
N ILE A 19 -7.84 -5.59 5.65
CA ILE A 19 -8.68 -6.79 5.47
C ILE A 19 -9.28 -6.84 4.07
N ARG A 20 -9.86 -5.74 3.57
CA ARG A 20 -10.50 -5.70 2.25
C ARG A 20 -9.50 -5.92 1.12
N ASN A 21 -8.38 -5.20 1.14
CA ASN A 21 -7.40 -5.28 0.05
C ASN A 21 -6.61 -6.61 0.13
N GLY A 22 -6.30 -7.06 1.34
CA GLY A 22 -5.62 -8.33 1.58
C GLY A 22 -6.43 -9.54 1.16
N SER A 23 -7.76 -9.54 1.39
CA SER A 23 -8.63 -10.63 0.95
C SER A 23 -8.70 -10.74 -0.58
N ILE A 24 -8.85 -9.62 -1.28
CA ILE A 24 -8.85 -9.57 -2.74
C ILE A 24 -7.50 -10.08 -3.29
N LEU A 25 -6.38 -9.63 -2.74
CA LEU A 25 -5.06 -10.10 -3.16
C LEU A 25 -4.93 -11.61 -2.96
N LEU A 26 -5.34 -12.13 -1.81
CA LEU A 26 -5.28 -13.55 -1.49
C LEU A 26 -6.15 -14.40 -2.43
N GLU A 27 -7.38 -13.97 -2.71
CA GLU A 27 -8.27 -14.66 -3.65
C GLU A 27 -7.63 -14.78 -5.03
N LYS A 28 -7.06 -13.68 -5.55
CA LYS A 28 -6.39 -13.67 -6.85
C LYS A 28 -5.14 -14.56 -6.84
N LEU A 29 -4.33 -14.53 -5.79
CA LEU A 29 -3.17 -15.42 -5.67
C LEU A 29 -3.57 -16.90 -5.67
N VAL A 30 -4.63 -17.27 -4.95
CA VAL A 30 -5.14 -18.65 -4.98
C VAL A 30 -5.64 -19.02 -6.37
N ALA A 31 -6.42 -18.16 -7.01
CA ALA A 31 -6.99 -18.42 -8.32
C ALA A 31 -5.93 -18.53 -9.45
N PHE A 32 -4.91 -17.66 -9.45
CA PHE A 32 -3.92 -17.60 -10.52
C PHE A 32 -2.71 -18.50 -10.31
N SER A 33 -2.30 -18.74 -9.05
CA SER A 33 -1.05 -19.44 -8.75
C SER A 33 -1.17 -20.53 -7.69
N ASN A 34 -2.40 -20.93 -7.33
CA ASN A 34 -2.66 -21.87 -6.25
C ASN A 34 -1.96 -21.45 -4.94
N GLY A 35 -1.95 -20.14 -4.69
CA GLY A 35 -1.33 -19.53 -3.51
C GLY A 35 0.20 -19.43 -3.57
N ARG A 36 0.85 -19.86 -4.66
CA ARG A 36 2.31 -19.78 -4.78
C ARG A 36 2.73 -18.40 -5.29
N CYS A 37 3.60 -17.72 -4.57
CA CYS A 37 4.22 -16.47 -5.00
C CYS A 37 5.66 -16.40 -4.49
N TYR A 38 6.46 -15.52 -5.10
CA TYR A 38 7.70 -15.10 -4.46
C TYR A 38 7.39 -14.36 -3.16
N PRO A 39 8.28 -14.38 -2.16
CA PRO A 39 8.06 -13.69 -0.91
C PRO A 39 7.65 -12.23 -1.13
N ILE A 40 6.42 -11.89 -0.75
CA ILE A 40 5.91 -10.52 -0.75
C ILE A 40 6.33 -9.89 0.57
N HIS A 41 7.13 -8.82 0.50
CA HIS A 41 7.52 -8.06 1.68
C HIS A 41 6.43 -7.04 2.03
N ASN A 42 6.02 -7.01 3.29
CA ASN A 42 5.10 -5.99 3.80
C ASN A 42 5.92 -4.80 4.31
N PHE A 43 5.57 -3.61 3.85
CA PHE A 43 6.15 -2.35 4.32
C PHE A 43 5.11 -1.61 5.17
N SER A 44 5.58 -0.92 6.20
CA SER A 44 4.73 0.05 6.91
C SER A 44 4.51 1.29 6.05
N ALA A 45 3.48 2.08 6.38
CA ALA A 45 3.27 3.36 5.72
C ALA A 45 4.48 4.28 5.94
N GLU A 46 5.02 4.29 7.16
CA GLU A 46 6.19 5.07 7.56
C GLU A 46 7.45 4.68 6.79
N ASP A 47 7.63 3.38 6.48
CA ASP A 47 8.76 2.94 5.67
C ASP A 47 8.71 3.50 4.25
N ILE A 48 7.52 3.54 3.65
CA ILE A 48 7.31 4.05 2.30
C ILE A 48 7.42 5.58 2.27
N GLU A 49 6.84 6.27 3.26
CA GLU A 49 6.95 7.71 3.41
C GLU A 49 8.42 8.12 3.56
N ARG A 50 9.17 7.46 4.46
CA ARG A 50 10.60 7.72 4.63
C ARG A 50 11.39 7.43 3.37
N ALA A 51 11.13 6.32 2.69
CA ALA A 51 11.86 5.94 1.48
C ALA A 51 11.67 6.95 0.33
N THR A 52 10.54 7.64 0.29
CA THR A 52 10.15 8.57 -0.79
C THR A 52 10.25 10.05 -0.39
N ASN A 53 10.86 10.37 0.76
CA ASN A 53 10.87 11.71 1.34
C ASN A 53 9.45 12.32 1.40
N ASN A 54 8.49 11.56 1.93
CA ASN A 54 7.08 11.91 1.99
C ASN A 54 6.48 12.22 0.59
N PHE A 55 6.78 11.35 -0.39
CA PHE A 55 6.35 11.50 -1.79
C PHE A 55 6.77 12.83 -2.42
N ASP A 56 8.02 13.23 -2.20
CA ASP A 56 8.61 14.46 -2.76
C ASP A 56 8.46 14.51 -4.29
N GLY A 57 7.95 15.63 -4.81
CA GLY A 57 7.78 15.86 -6.24
C GLY A 57 9.09 15.81 -7.03
N GLN A 58 10.24 16.08 -6.40
CA GLN A 58 11.54 15.92 -7.03
C GLN A 58 11.92 14.46 -7.30
N LEU A 59 11.31 13.52 -6.56
CA LEU A 59 11.50 12.08 -6.73
C LEU A 59 10.46 11.46 -7.67
N LEU A 60 9.50 12.24 -8.16
CA LEU A 60 8.53 11.81 -9.16
C LEU A 60 9.24 11.46 -10.46
N THR A 61 9.02 10.24 -10.93
CA THR A 61 9.58 9.73 -12.19
C THR A 61 8.54 9.69 -13.29
N LYS A 62 7.30 9.34 -12.95
CA LYS A 62 6.19 9.30 -13.88
C LYS A 62 4.91 9.69 -13.19
N GLU A 63 4.15 10.55 -13.86
CA GLU A 63 2.75 10.82 -13.56
C GLU A 63 1.89 10.07 -14.59
N ASP A 64 0.78 9.52 -14.12
CA ASP A 64 -0.23 8.82 -14.90
C ASP A 64 -1.60 9.19 -14.31
N GLY A 65 -2.66 9.15 -15.11
CA GLY A 65 -4.01 9.51 -14.64
C GLY A 65 -4.51 8.66 -13.47
N TYR A 66 -3.92 7.49 -13.24
CA TYR A 66 -4.30 6.58 -12.15
C TYR A 66 -3.23 6.41 -11.06
N PHE A 67 -1.97 6.78 -11.34
CA PHE A 67 -0.87 6.56 -10.39
C PHE A 67 0.31 7.47 -10.64
N ASN A 68 1.06 7.71 -9.56
CA ASN A 68 2.36 8.36 -9.59
C ASN A 68 3.44 7.35 -9.23
N LEU A 69 4.59 7.47 -9.87
CA LEU A 69 5.76 6.63 -9.66
C LEU A 69 6.90 7.46 -9.07
N TYR A 70 7.33 7.12 -7.86
CA TYR A 70 8.39 7.82 -7.14
C TYR A 70 9.64 6.96 -7.04
N LYS A 71 10.80 7.58 -7.15
CA LYS A 71 12.05 6.99 -6.69
C LYS A 71 12.06 7.00 -5.17
N GLY A 72 12.66 5.97 -4.59
CA GLY A 72 12.94 5.95 -3.17
C GLY A 72 14.18 5.16 -2.84
N PHE A 73 14.53 5.17 -1.56
CA PHE A 73 15.66 4.41 -1.04
C PHE A 73 15.28 3.78 0.29
N SER A 74 15.42 2.46 0.41
CA SER A 74 15.06 1.72 1.62
C SER A 74 16.02 0.55 1.82
N GLN A 75 16.46 0.33 3.06
CA GLN A 75 17.37 -0.79 3.44
C GLN A 75 18.60 -0.90 2.51
N ASP A 76 19.27 0.24 2.27
CA ASP A 76 20.45 0.36 1.41
C ASP A 76 20.21 -0.03 -0.07
N ARG A 77 18.95 0.01 -0.51
CA ARG A 77 18.56 -0.32 -1.88
C ARG A 77 17.70 0.76 -2.51
N PRO A 78 17.95 1.13 -3.77
CA PRO A 78 17.02 1.94 -4.53
C PRO A 78 15.73 1.16 -4.78
N ILE A 79 14.60 1.82 -4.57
CA ILE A 79 13.27 1.28 -4.82
C ILE A 79 12.48 2.21 -5.72
N MET A 80 11.39 1.70 -6.28
CA MET A 80 10.43 2.48 -7.04
C MET A 80 9.03 2.24 -6.48
N VAL A 81 8.36 3.31 -6.08
CA VAL A 81 7.07 3.24 -5.37
C VAL A 81 5.97 3.73 -6.29
N LYS A 82 5.02 2.84 -6.60
CA LYS A 82 3.82 3.18 -7.37
C LYS A 82 2.69 3.52 -6.39
N LYS A 83 2.30 4.80 -6.35
CA LYS A 83 1.19 5.30 -5.52
C LYS A 83 0.00 5.62 -6.40
N PHE A 84 -1.13 4.97 -6.16
CA PHE A 84 -2.36 5.26 -6.89
C PHE A 84 -2.94 6.63 -6.47
N VAL A 85 -3.53 7.34 -7.43
CA VAL A 85 -4.17 8.65 -7.25
C VAL A 85 -5.61 8.59 -7.74
N GLY A 86 -6.54 9.17 -6.96
CA GLY A 86 -7.96 9.32 -7.34
C GLY A 86 -8.95 8.31 -6.73
N GLU A 87 -10.23 8.70 -6.71
CA GLU A 87 -11.40 8.00 -6.16
C GLU A 87 -11.90 6.80 -7.01
N TYR A 88 -11.13 6.36 -8.01
CA TYR A 88 -11.56 5.39 -9.02
C TYR A 88 -11.61 3.91 -8.55
N PHE A 89 -11.59 3.66 -7.24
CA PHE A 89 -11.56 2.31 -6.68
C PHE A 89 -12.94 1.74 -6.31
N GLU A 90 -14.03 2.51 -6.40
CA GLU A 90 -15.34 2.03 -5.93
C GLU A 90 -16.21 1.31 -6.99
N GLU A 91 -16.02 1.52 -8.30
CA GLU A 91 -17.05 1.12 -9.28
C GLU A 91 -16.75 -0.11 -10.17
N ARG A 92 -15.73 -0.93 -9.91
CA ARG A 92 -15.43 -2.09 -10.80
C ARG A 92 -15.33 -3.46 -10.14
N LEU A 93 -15.85 -3.62 -8.93
CA LEU A 93 -15.97 -4.93 -8.28
C LEU A 93 -17.35 -5.19 -7.64
N ALA A 94 -18.40 -4.52 -8.11
CA ALA A 94 -19.79 -4.91 -7.88
C ALA A 94 -20.29 -5.85 -8.98
#